data_AF-A0A495ZSB3-F1
#
_entry.id   AF-A0A495ZSB3-F1
#
_cell.length_a   1.000
_cell.length_b   1.000
_cell.length_c   1.000
_cell.angle_alpha   90.00
_cell.angle_beta   90.00
_cell.angle_gamma   90.00
#
_symmetry.space_group_name_H-M   'P 1'
#
loop_
_entity.id
_entity.type
_entity.pdbx_description
1 polymer ?
#
loop_
_entity_poly.entity_id
_entity_poly.type
_entity_poly.pdbx_seq_one_letter_code
_entity_poly.pdbx_strand_id
1 'polypeptide(L)'
;MYNQMKLFESAADYESFTYTDYQSITDLYTDSIHSMYGMTAGQIRGAKGALVEDIVDAISQLAWHEIGGEANRFDIRKQTRQIEINEDYVKNLIPEYIRDHIEENKGKYIYKIELDRAVEIDKKLILGIECKSYIENAMLKRTLKDFELIVKLLYPKLLFCVFQLENSLGGDYGEVSKQKQLGSTSTHTLLSHTPTVSLEIITLLNGDRKSNREIHKPEYFKELPIENVAICVNKFRALFESFV
;
A
#
# COMPACT_ATOMS: atom_id res chain seq x y z
N MET A 1 27.78 26.10 5.92
CA MET A 1 27.42 27.46 6.36
C MET A 1 26.17 27.84 5.61
N TYR A 2 25.08 28.00 6.36
CA TYR A 2 23.75 28.41 5.89
C TYR A 2 23.81 29.76 5.15
N ASN A 3 23.05 29.86 4.07
CA ASN A 3 22.36 31.09 3.63
C ASN A 3 21.03 30.59 3.06
N GLN A 4 19.93 30.57 3.81
CA GLN A 4 19.04 31.71 4.08
C GLN A 4 18.96 32.69 2.91
N MET A 5 17.86 32.60 2.17
CA MET A 5 17.11 33.78 1.75
C MET A 5 15.62 33.49 1.93
N LYS A 6 15.02 34.25 2.84
CA LYS A 6 13.58 34.37 3.11
C LYS A 6 13.06 35.64 2.44
N LEU A 7 11.72 35.71 2.36
CA LEU A 7 10.82 36.85 2.03
C LEU A 7 10.40 36.84 0.56
N PHE A 8 9.11 36.77 0.19
CA PHE A 8 7.90 37.46 0.70
C PHE A 8 6.68 36.50 0.61
N GLU A 9 5.71 36.40 1.53
CA GLU A 9 4.65 37.32 1.99
C GLU A 9 3.61 37.76 0.93
N SER A 10 2.41 37.14 1.04
CA SER A 10 1.06 37.53 0.59
C SER A 10 0.45 36.89 -0.68
N ALA A 11 -0.77 36.35 -0.46
CA ALA A 11 -1.74 35.72 -1.40
C ALA A 11 -1.35 34.37 -2.04
N ALA A 12 -0.62 33.45 -1.39
CA ALA A 12 -1.11 32.45 -0.42
C ALA A 12 -2.47 31.80 -0.80
N ASP A 13 -2.60 30.57 -1.30
CA ASP A 13 -1.69 29.46 -1.63
C ASP A 13 -2.46 28.53 -2.60
N TYR A 14 -2.58 28.85 -3.89
CA TYR A 14 -3.47 28.08 -4.78
C TYR A 14 -2.93 27.70 -6.16
N GLU A 15 -1.69 28.01 -6.52
CA GLU A 15 -1.10 27.58 -7.79
C GLU A 15 0.39 27.28 -7.66
N SER A 16 0.77 26.08 -7.21
CA SER A 16 1.96 25.35 -7.70
C SER A 16 2.12 23.98 -7.03
N PHE A 17 1.37 22.98 -7.51
CA PHE A 17 1.95 21.65 -7.67
C PHE A 17 2.19 21.47 -9.15
N THR A 18 3.41 21.10 -9.51
CA THR A 18 3.93 21.23 -10.88
C THR A 18 4.18 19.86 -11.48
N TYR A 19 4.33 19.78 -12.81
CA TYR A 19 4.78 18.57 -13.50
C TYR A 19 6.02 17.93 -12.85
N THR A 20 6.83 18.74 -12.15
CA THR A 20 7.97 18.35 -11.34
C THR A 20 7.65 17.33 -10.25
N ASP A 21 6.47 17.35 -9.63
CA ASP A 21 6.13 16.42 -8.53
C ASP A 21 5.84 15.01 -9.04
N TYR A 22 5.12 14.91 -10.16
CA TYR A 22 4.90 13.65 -10.87
C TYR A 22 6.21 13.10 -11.45
N GLN A 23 7.02 13.97 -12.06
CA GLN A 23 8.33 13.61 -12.58
C GLN A 23 9.24 13.11 -11.46
N SER A 24 9.22 13.73 -10.27
CA SER A 24 10.03 13.31 -9.12
C SER A 24 9.72 11.89 -8.68
N ILE A 25 8.46 11.44 -8.79
CA ILE A 25 8.07 10.05 -8.49
C ILE A 25 8.61 9.09 -9.56
N THR A 26 8.55 9.48 -10.84
CA THR A 26 9.17 8.72 -11.94
C THR A 26 10.69 8.64 -11.81
N ASP A 27 11.34 9.72 -11.38
CA ASP A 27 12.78 9.80 -11.16
C ASP A 27 13.18 8.93 -9.96
N LEU A 28 12.45 9.03 -8.84
CA LEU A 28 12.61 8.15 -7.67
C LEU A 28 12.55 6.67 -8.09
N TYR A 29 11.57 6.31 -8.91
CA TYR A 29 11.46 4.95 -9.45
C TYR A 29 12.70 4.54 -10.26
N THR A 30 13.08 5.39 -11.21
CA THR A 30 14.17 5.12 -12.15
C THR A 30 15.50 4.98 -11.42
N ASP A 31 15.84 5.95 -10.58
CA ASP A 31 17.07 5.96 -9.79
C ASP A 31 17.14 4.78 -8.83
N SER A 32 16.02 4.45 -8.18
CA SER A 32 15.95 3.30 -7.29
C SER A 32 16.18 1.99 -8.04
N ILE A 33 15.56 1.79 -9.19
CA ILE A 33 15.79 0.58 -10.00
C ILE A 33 17.22 0.51 -10.52
N HIS A 34 17.78 1.61 -10.99
CA HIS A 34 19.17 1.68 -11.45
C HIS A 34 20.16 1.40 -10.31
N SER A 35 19.87 1.86 -9.09
CA SER A 35 20.70 1.57 -7.93
C SER A 35 20.78 0.07 -7.61
N MET A 36 19.80 -0.73 -8.04
CA MET A 36 19.76 -2.17 -7.82
C MET A 36 20.68 -2.96 -8.76
N TYR A 37 21.29 -2.31 -9.75
CA TYR A 37 22.16 -2.98 -10.72
C TYR A 37 23.40 -3.56 -10.02
N GLY A 38 23.63 -4.87 -10.22
CA GLY A 38 24.74 -5.59 -9.60
C GLY A 38 24.54 -5.95 -8.12
N MET A 39 23.37 -5.66 -7.53
CA MET A 39 23.05 -6.08 -6.16
C MET A 39 22.77 -7.59 -6.06
N THR A 40 22.92 -8.13 -4.85
CA THR A 40 22.52 -9.52 -4.53
C THR A 40 20.99 -9.65 -4.45
N ALA A 41 20.47 -10.88 -4.56
CA ALA A 41 19.03 -11.14 -4.49
C ALA A 41 18.38 -10.63 -3.18
N GLY A 42 19.10 -10.74 -2.05
CA GLY A 42 18.62 -10.23 -0.75
C GLY A 42 18.53 -8.70 -0.73
N GLN A 43 19.54 -8.02 -1.26
CA GLN A 43 19.56 -6.55 -1.37
C GLN A 43 18.45 -6.06 -2.32
N ILE A 44 18.28 -6.71 -3.47
CA ILE A 44 17.21 -6.38 -4.43
C ILE A 44 15.83 -6.52 -3.78
N ARG A 45 15.60 -7.58 -3.01
CA ARG A 45 14.32 -7.77 -2.31
C ARG A 45 14.04 -6.63 -1.34
N GLY A 46 15.04 -6.25 -0.54
CA GLY A 46 14.92 -5.13 0.40
C GLY A 46 14.67 -3.80 -0.30
N ALA A 47 15.49 -3.49 -1.31
CA ALA A 47 15.39 -2.26 -2.08
C ALA A 47 14.06 -2.13 -2.82
N LYS A 48 13.53 -3.21 -3.40
CA LYS A 48 12.20 -3.22 -4.00
C LYS A 48 11.09 -2.97 -3.00
N GLY A 49 11.19 -3.53 -1.79
CA GLY A 49 10.22 -3.30 -0.72
C GLY A 49 10.16 -1.81 -0.36
N ALA A 50 11.32 -1.23 -0.04
CA ALA A 50 11.45 0.19 0.26
C ALA A 50 10.93 1.08 -0.88
N LEU A 51 11.31 0.78 -2.12
CA LEU A 51 10.86 1.53 -3.29
C LEU A 51 9.33 1.61 -3.40
N VAL A 52 8.62 0.48 -3.22
CA VAL A 52 7.15 0.50 -3.33
C VAL A 52 6.53 1.36 -2.23
N GLU A 53 7.08 1.27 -1.02
CA GLU A 53 6.63 2.05 0.12
C GLU A 53 6.88 3.56 -0.07
N ASP A 54 8.08 3.95 -0.54
CA ASP A 54 8.45 5.35 -0.79
C ASP A 54 7.57 5.99 -1.89
N ILE A 55 7.27 5.23 -2.94
CA ILE A 55 6.35 5.68 -4.01
C ILE A 55 4.93 5.87 -3.46
N VAL A 56 4.45 4.94 -2.63
CA VAL A 56 3.12 5.07 -2.00
C VAL A 56 3.05 6.28 -1.10
N ASP A 57 4.11 6.56 -0.33
CA ASP A 57 4.20 7.75 0.52
C ASP A 57 4.10 9.03 -0.33
N ALA A 58 4.89 9.11 -1.41
CA ALA A 58 4.88 10.26 -2.31
C ALA A 58 3.52 10.44 -3.02
N ILE A 59 2.93 9.38 -3.57
CA ILE A 59 1.62 9.42 -4.24
C ILE A 59 0.52 9.84 -3.26
N SER A 60 0.53 9.30 -2.03
CA SER A 60 -0.52 9.59 -1.05
C SER A 60 -0.45 11.05 -0.57
N GLN A 61 0.76 11.56 -0.32
CA GLN A 61 0.96 12.95 0.08
C GLN A 61 0.59 13.92 -1.05
N LEU A 62 1.01 13.62 -2.28
CA LEU A 62 0.63 14.40 -3.46
C LEU A 62 -0.90 14.42 -3.66
N ALA A 63 -1.54 13.26 -3.56
CA ALA A 63 -2.99 13.15 -3.68
C ALA A 63 -3.74 13.97 -2.61
N TRP A 64 -3.31 13.90 -1.34
CA TRP A 64 -3.91 14.69 -0.26
C TRP A 64 -3.74 16.19 -0.50
N HIS A 65 -2.56 16.60 -0.95
CA HIS A 65 -2.28 18.00 -1.26
C HIS A 65 -3.17 18.52 -2.40
N GLU A 66 -3.27 17.79 -3.52
CA GLU A 66 -4.00 18.24 -4.71
C GLU A 66 -5.50 18.45 -4.49
N ILE A 67 -6.08 17.83 -3.47
CA ILE A 67 -7.47 18.03 -3.09
C ILE A 67 -7.66 19.13 -2.03
N GLY A 68 -6.60 19.88 -1.69
CA GLY A 68 -6.64 20.97 -0.72
C GLY A 68 -6.53 20.52 0.74
N GLY A 69 -6.03 19.30 0.97
CA GLY A 69 -5.88 18.75 2.31
C GLY A 69 -4.76 19.43 3.11
N GLU A 70 -5.04 19.76 4.37
CA GLU A 70 -4.03 20.36 5.26
C GLU A 70 -2.99 19.33 5.72
N ALA A 71 -1.70 19.65 5.60
CA ALA A 71 -0.61 18.70 5.89
C ALA A 71 -0.57 18.20 7.35
N ASN A 72 -1.00 19.01 8.32
CA ASN A 72 -1.06 18.65 9.74
C ASN A 72 -2.19 17.64 10.07
N ARG A 73 -3.15 17.45 9.17
CA ARG A 73 -4.27 16.50 9.33
C ARG A 73 -3.91 15.11 8.83
N PHE A 74 -2.88 14.99 7.98
CA PHE A 74 -2.52 13.76 7.28
C PHE A 74 -1.23 13.15 7.84
N ASP A 75 -1.27 11.85 8.10
CA ASP A 75 -0.10 11.08 8.46
C ASP A 75 -0.11 9.74 7.73
N ILE A 76 1.05 9.31 7.25
CA ILE A 76 1.25 8.02 6.62
C ILE A 76 2.48 7.36 7.21
N ARG A 77 2.29 6.18 7.81
CA ARG A 77 3.37 5.46 8.49
C ARG A 77 3.12 3.97 8.53
N LYS A 78 4.17 3.19 8.72
CA LYS A 78 4.03 1.77 9.05
C LYS A 78 3.30 1.62 10.38
N GLN A 79 2.35 0.69 10.45
CA GLN A 79 1.62 0.41 11.69
C GLN A 79 1.52 -1.09 11.98
N THR A 80 1.81 -1.45 13.22
CA THR A 80 1.54 -2.79 13.75
C THR A 80 0.26 -2.75 14.59
N ARG A 81 -0.57 -3.77 14.40
CA ARG A 81 -1.78 -4.05 15.18
C ARG A 81 -1.63 -5.38 15.88
N GLN A 82 -2.17 -5.46 17.08
CA GLN A 82 -2.15 -6.65 17.91
C GLN A 82 -3.56 -7.19 18.02
N ILE A 83 -3.69 -8.49 17.82
CA ILE A 83 -4.93 -9.24 18.04
C ILE A 83 -4.65 -10.21 19.16
N GLU A 84 -5.45 -10.08 20.22
CA GLU A 84 -5.43 -11.02 21.34
C GLU A 84 -6.15 -12.31 20.97
N ILE A 85 -5.80 -13.39 21.66
CA ILE A 85 -6.49 -14.66 21.50
C ILE A 85 -7.99 -14.53 21.80
N ASN A 86 -8.81 -15.15 20.95
CA ASN A 86 -10.26 -15.15 21.13
C ASN A 86 -10.63 -15.98 22.38
N GLU A 87 -11.26 -15.35 23.36
CA GLU A 87 -11.65 -16.02 24.61
C GLU A 87 -12.63 -17.18 24.38
N ASP A 88 -13.53 -17.06 23.42
CA ASP A 88 -14.49 -18.12 23.12
C ASP A 88 -13.79 -19.32 22.48
N TYR A 89 -12.70 -19.11 21.74
CA TYR A 89 -11.85 -20.23 21.31
C TYR A 89 -11.22 -20.94 22.51
N VAL A 90 -10.70 -20.19 23.48
CA VAL A 90 -10.06 -20.75 24.69
C VAL A 90 -11.08 -21.53 25.53
N LYS A 91 -12.28 -20.98 25.75
CA LYS A 91 -13.37 -21.63 26.51
C LYS A 91 -13.80 -22.96 25.90
N ASN A 92 -13.87 -23.03 24.57
CA ASN A 92 -14.33 -24.20 23.83
C ASN A 92 -13.22 -25.20 23.49
N LEU A 93 -12.00 -24.97 23.99
CA LEU A 93 -10.85 -25.79 23.64
C LEU A 93 -10.92 -27.15 24.37
N ILE A 94 -11.03 -28.23 23.58
CA ILE A 94 -11.23 -29.59 24.12
C ILE A 94 -10.05 -30.05 25.00
N PRO A 95 -8.78 -29.87 24.61
CA PRO A 95 -7.67 -30.28 25.45
C PRO A 95 -7.48 -29.30 26.62
N GLU A 96 -7.95 -29.68 27.81
CA GLU A 96 -7.91 -28.82 29.00
C GLU A 96 -6.50 -28.31 29.33
N TYR A 97 -5.48 -29.16 29.18
CA TYR A 97 -4.10 -28.75 29.45
C TYR A 97 -3.62 -27.58 28.57
N ILE A 98 -4.12 -27.45 27.34
CA ILE A 98 -3.79 -26.34 26.45
C ILE A 98 -4.55 -25.09 26.91
N ARG A 99 -5.83 -25.23 27.27
CA ARG A 99 -6.65 -24.13 27.79
C ARG A 99 -6.01 -23.53 29.04
N ASP A 100 -5.66 -24.38 30.01
CA ASP A 100 -5.08 -23.94 31.28
C ASP A 100 -3.72 -23.26 31.04
N HIS A 101 -2.89 -23.81 30.15
CA HIS A 101 -1.63 -23.19 29.76
C HIS A 101 -1.84 -21.81 29.10
N ILE A 102 -2.84 -21.67 28.23
CA ILE A 102 -3.19 -20.39 27.60
C ILE A 102 -3.65 -19.39 28.65
N GLU A 103 -4.54 -19.76 29.58
CA GLU A 103 -5.06 -18.86 30.61
C GLU A 103 -3.94 -18.35 31.54
N GLU A 104 -3.01 -19.22 31.93
CA GLU A 104 -1.82 -18.85 32.71
C GLU A 104 -0.86 -17.92 31.96
N ASN A 105 -0.90 -17.94 30.61
CA ASN A 105 0.04 -17.23 29.74
C ASN A 105 -0.65 -16.26 28.78
N LYS A 106 -1.89 -15.83 29.06
CA LYS A 106 -2.79 -15.18 28.10
C LYS A 106 -2.17 -13.98 27.37
N GLY A 107 -1.44 -13.14 28.10
CA GLY A 107 -0.73 -11.98 27.55
C GLY A 107 0.38 -12.29 26.53
N LYS A 108 0.78 -13.55 26.35
CA LYS A 108 1.75 -13.99 25.34
C LYS A 108 1.09 -14.40 24.03
N TYR A 109 -0.22 -14.68 24.02
CA TYR A 109 -0.95 -15.14 22.85
C TYR A 109 -1.46 -13.96 22.04
N ILE A 110 -0.52 -13.26 21.40
CA ILE A 110 -0.77 -12.09 20.58
C ILE A 110 -0.33 -12.38 19.15
N TYR A 111 -1.24 -12.17 18.21
CA TYR A 111 -0.93 -12.14 16.79
C TYR A 111 -0.69 -10.69 16.33
N LYS A 112 0.44 -10.45 15.65
CA LYS A 112 0.78 -9.13 15.12
C LYS A 112 0.45 -9.07 13.65
N ILE A 113 -0.38 -8.10 13.26
CA ILE A 113 -0.63 -7.74 11.86
C ILE A 113 0.12 -6.45 11.59
N GLU A 114 0.91 -6.42 10.51
CA GLU A 114 1.61 -5.22 10.06
C GLU A 114 0.97 -4.72 8.78
N LEU A 115 0.70 -3.41 8.72
CA LEU A 115 0.37 -2.70 7.50
C LEU A 115 1.63 -2.00 7.02
N ASP A 116 2.04 -2.25 5.78
CA ASP A 116 3.23 -1.62 5.18
C ASP A 116 3.10 -0.10 5.25
N ARG A 117 1.91 0.44 4.94
CA ARG A 117 1.51 1.82 5.26
C ARG A 117 0.10 1.90 5.80
N ALA A 118 -0.12 2.89 6.66
CA ALA A 118 -1.42 3.21 7.24
C ALA A 118 -1.60 4.73 7.18
N VAL A 119 -2.67 5.16 6.52
CA VAL A 119 -3.02 6.56 6.37
C VAL A 119 -4.00 6.96 7.45
N GLU A 120 -3.64 7.97 8.21
CA GLU A 120 -4.49 8.63 9.19
C GLU A 120 -4.85 10.04 8.73
N ILE A 121 -6.13 10.37 8.79
CA ILE A 121 -6.64 11.73 8.61
C ILE A 121 -7.35 12.14 9.90
N ASP A 122 -7.01 13.28 10.47
CA ASP A 122 -7.50 13.75 11.78
C ASP A 122 -7.30 12.70 12.90
N LYS A 123 -6.14 12.03 12.87
CA LYS A 123 -5.76 10.93 13.79
C LYS A 123 -6.69 9.71 13.73
N LYS A 124 -7.50 9.58 12.68
CA LYS A 124 -8.34 8.40 12.43
C LYS A 124 -7.72 7.58 11.32
N LEU A 125 -7.56 6.27 11.54
CA LEU A 125 -7.08 5.36 10.53
C LEU A 125 -8.14 5.18 9.44
N ILE A 126 -7.82 5.61 8.21
CA ILE A 126 -8.74 5.64 7.06
C ILE A 126 -8.41 4.56 6.04
N LEU A 127 -7.12 4.31 5.79
CA LEU A 127 -6.66 3.40 4.75
C LEU A 127 -5.46 2.57 5.24
N GLY A 128 -5.56 1.25 5.14
CA GLY A 128 -4.42 0.34 5.26
C GLY A 128 -3.88 -0.06 3.89
N ILE A 129 -2.57 -0.02 3.70
CA ILE A 129 -1.92 -0.29 2.42
C ILE A 129 -0.92 -1.43 2.58
N GLU A 130 -1.05 -2.43 1.72
CA GLU A 130 -0.05 -3.49 1.53
C GLU A 130 0.77 -3.16 0.28
N CYS A 131 2.09 -3.08 0.43
CA CYS A 131 3.03 -2.71 -0.62
C CYS A 131 3.78 -3.95 -1.11
N LYS A 132 3.71 -4.24 -2.42
CA LYS A 132 4.44 -5.36 -3.00
C LYS A 132 4.98 -5.01 -4.37
N SER A 133 6.21 -5.40 -4.71
CA SER A 133 6.67 -5.25 -6.10
C SER A 133 5.77 -5.99 -7.11
N TYR A 134 5.13 -7.07 -6.68
CA TYR A 134 4.06 -7.75 -7.39
C TYR A 134 3.27 -8.60 -6.40
N ILE A 135 1.99 -8.86 -6.67
CA ILE A 135 1.18 -9.76 -5.84
C ILE A 135 0.54 -10.87 -6.69
N GLU A 136 0.65 -12.11 -6.22
CA GLU A 136 0.01 -13.29 -6.80
C GLU A 136 -1.24 -13.62 -5.97
N ASN A 137 -2.20 -14.35 -6.55
CA ASN A 137 -3.44 -14.72 -5.84
C ASN A 137 -3.18 -15.45 -4.50
N ALA A 138 -2.11 -16.24 -4.39
CA ALA A 138 -1.73 -16.89 -3.12
C ALA A 138 -1.28 -15.90 -2.04
N MET A 139 -0.64 -14.79 -2.43
CA MET A 139 -0.23 -13.70 -1.54
C MET A 139 -1.42 -12.82 -1.18
N LEU A 140 -2.27 -12.50 -2.17
CA LEU A 140 -3.51 -11.76 -1.95
C LEU A 140 -4.43 -12.48 -0.95
N LYS A 141 -4.57 -13.81 -1.07
CA LYS A 141 -5.35 -14.61 -0.11
C LYS A 141 -4.91 -14.40 1.35
N ARG A 142 -3.59 -14.33 1.60
CA ARG A 142 -3.06 -14.07 2.95
C ARG A 142 -3.37 -12.65 3.41
N THR A 143 -3.10 -11.68 2.53
CA THR A 143 -3.38 -10.26 2.75
C THR A 143 -4.86 -10.03 3.11
N LEU A 144 -5.78 -10.63 2.34
CA LEU A 144 -7.22 -10.56 2.59
C LEU A 144 -7.61 -11.14 3.95
N LYS A 145 -6.91 -12.19 4.42
CA LYS A 145 -7.19 -12.75 5.74
C LYS A 145 -6.81 -11.80 6.86
N ASP A 146 -5.67 -11.13 6.72
CA ASP A 146 -5.21 -10.12 7.68
C ASP A 146 -6.16 -8.92 7.69
N PHE A 147 -6.58 -8.44 6.52
CA PHE A 147 -7.57 -7.36 6.40
C PHE A 147 -8.92 -7.74 7.01
N GLU A 148 -9.39 -8.97 6.75
CA GLU A 148 -10.64 -9.46 7.34
C GLU A 148 -10.57 -9.47 8.88
N LEU A 149 -9.44 -9.89 9.46
CA LEU A 149 -9.24 -9.84 10.91
C LEU A 149 -9.26 -8.41 11.44
N ILE A 150 -8.58 -7.47 10.75
CA ILE A 150 -8.59 -6.05 11.14
C ILE A 150 -10.02 -5.49 11.11
N VAL A 151 -10.78 -5.75 10.03
CA VAL A 151 -12.17 -5.28 9.90
C VAL A 151 -13.05 -5.82 11.00
N LYS A 152 -12.98 -7.14 11.26
CA LYS A 152 -13.86 -7.81 12.22
C LYS A 152 -13.58 -7.41 13.66
N LEU A 153 -12.33 -7.12 14.00
CA LEU A 153 -11.91 -6.98 15.40
C LEU A 153 -11.58 -5.54 15.80
N LEU A 154 -11.15 -4.69 14.85
CA LEU A 154 -10.56 -3.39 15.17
C LEU A 154 -11.25 -2.22 14.46
N TYR A 155 -11.42 -2.30 13.13
CA TYR A 155 -11.87 -1.17 12.31
C TYR A 155 -12.86 -1.60 11.21
N PRO A 156 -14.16 -1.70 11.51
CA PRO A 156 -15.17 -2.22 10.58
C PRO A 156 -15.37 -1.44 9.27
N LYS A 157 -14.86 -0.20 9.20
CA LYS A 157 -15.00 0.71 8.06
C LYS A 157 -13.67 1.06 7.40
N LEU A 158 -12.58 0.37 7.77
CA LEU A 158 -11.26 0.63 7.22
C LEU A 158 -11.23 0.26 5.73
N LEU A 159 -10.75 1.18 4.89
CA LEU A 159 -10.46 0.92 3.50
C LEU A 159 -9.10 0.23 3.39
N PHE A 160 -8.91 -0.59 2.37
CA PHE A 160 -7.63 -1.21 2.08
C PHE A 160 -7.18 -0.94 0.65
N CYS A 161 -5.87 -0.85 0.48
CA CYS A 161 -5.22 -0.83 -0.82
C CYS A 161 -4.15 -1.92 -0.87
N VAL A 162 -4.10 -2.65 -1.98
CA VAL A 162 -2.90 -3.38 -2.38
C VAL A 162 -2.24 -2.58 -3.48
N PHE A 163 -1.07 -2.02 -3.18
CA PHE A 163 -0.28 -1.27 -4.14
C PHE A 163 0.85 -2.14 -4.68
N GLN A 164 0.89 -2.33 -6.00
CA GLN A 164 1.89 -3.14 -6.66
C GLN A 164 2.61 -2.44 -7.82
N LEU A 165 3.90 -2.75 -8.01
CA LEU A 165 4.63 -2.25 -9.18
C LEU A 165 4.16 -2.98 -10.45
N GLU A 166 4.21 -4.30 -10.46
CA GLU A 166 3.88 -5.12 -11.65
C GLU A 166 2.70 -6.05 -11.38
N ASN A 167 1.82 -6.24 -12.37
CA ASN A 167 0.70 -7.17 -12.24
C ASN A 167 1.17 -8.64 -12.18
N SER A 168 0.74 -9.38 -11.16
CA SER A 168 0.84 -10.85 -11.10
C SER A 168 -0.48 -11.53 -10.67
N LEU A 169 -1.58 -10.78 -10.70
CA LEU A 169 -2.92 -11.27 -10.36
C LEU A 169 -3.66 -11.85 -11.58
N GLY A 170 -3.12 -11.64 -12.78
CA GLY A 170 -3.76 -11.93 -14.07
C GLY A 170 -4.77 -10.85 -14.45
N GLY A 171 -5.67 -11.15 -15.39
CA GLY A 171 -6.68 -10.20 -15.83
C GLY A 171 -6.10 -8.92 -16.44
N ASP A 172 -6.80 -7.80 -16.29
CA ASP A 172 -6.41 -6.50 -16.87
C ASP A 172 -5.83 -5.51 -15.85
N TYR A 173 -5.38 -5.97 -14.68
CA TYR A 173 -4.73 -5.10 -13.67
C TYR A 173 -3.44 -4.44 -14.19
N GLY A 174 -2.78 -5.02 -15.20
CA GLY A 174 -1.62 -4.43 -15.88
C GLY A 174 -1.97 -3.44 -16.99
N GLU A 175 -3.25 -3.26 -17.35
CA GLU A 175 -3.71 -2.24 -18.30
C GLU A 175 -3.97 -0.92 -17.55
N VAL A 176 -2.92 -0.26 -17.06
CA VAL A 176 -3.05 0.88 -16.11
C VAL A 176 -3.87 2.04 -16.69
N SER A 177 -3.72 2.31 -17.99
CA SER A 177 -4.46 3.39 -18.68
C SER A 177 -5.95 3.07 -18.93
N LYS A 178 -6.41 1.86 -18.61
CA LYS A 178 -7.80 1.45 -18.82
C LYS A 178 -8.67 2.07 -17.74
N GLN A 179 -9.66 2.88 -18.16
CA GLN A 179 -10.57 3.56 -17.23
C GLN A 179 -11.33 2.61 -16.30
N LYS A 180 -11.66 1.40 -16.77
CA LYS A 180 -12.39 0.39 -16.02
C LYS A 180 -11.70 -0.95 -16.17
N GLN A 181 -10.93 -1.31 -15.15
CA GLN A 181 -10.32 -2.64 -15.02
C GLN A 181 -11.34 -3.60 -14.46
N LEU A 182 -11.47 -4.77 -15.08
CA LEU A 182 -12.33 -5.85 -14.63
C LEU A 182 -11.62 -6.77 -13.63
N GLY A 183 -10.30 -6.75 -13.56
CA GLY A 183 -9.50 -7.68 -12.77
C GLY A 183 -9.46 -9.08 -13.37
N SER A 184 -9.10 -10.06 -12.54
CA SER A 184 -9.03 -11.48 -12.93
C SER A 184 -10.11 -12.31 -12.23
N THR A 185 -10.52 -13.40 -12.87
CA THR A 185 -11.52 -14.32 -12.31
C THR A 185 -11.07 -14.90 -10.97
N SER A 186 -9.80 -15.32 -10.86
CA SER A 186 -9.25 -15.86 -9.62
C SER A 186 -9.22 -14.82 -8.50
N THR A 187 -8.88 -13.56 -8.81
CA THR A 187 -8.90 -12.49 -7.81
C THR A 187 -10.33 -12.21 -7.33
N HIS A 188 -11.31 -12.09 -8.24
CA HIS A 188 -12.71 -11.91 -7.86
C HIS A 188 -13.28 -13.07 -7.04
N THR A 189 -12.90 -14.31 -7.38
CA THR A 189 -13.27 -15.47 -6.57
C THR A 189 -12.76 -15.31 -5.14
N LEU A 190 -11.51 -14.89 -4.93
CA LEU A 190 -10.97 -14.65 -3.58
C LEU A 190 -11.71 -13.52 -2.86
N LEU A 191 -11.94 -12.38 -3.53
CA LEU A 191 -12.64 -11.23 -2.95
C LEU A 191 -14.07 -11.58 -2.51
N SER A 192 -14.75 -12.45 -3.27
CA SER A 192 -16.12 -12.87 -2.93
C SER A 192 -16.23 -13.62 -1.61
N HIS A 193 -15.13 -14.19 -1.10
CA HIS A 193 -15.06 -14.84 0.21
C HIS A 193 -14.71 -13.90 1.37
N THR A 194 -14.45 -12.62 1.11
CA THR A 194 -14.18 -11.60 2.13
C THR A 194 -15.03 -10.34 1.90
N PRO A 195 -16.38 -10.44 1.91
CA PRO A 195 -17.28 -9.36 1.49
C PRO A 195 -17.25 -8.13 2.39
N THR A 196 -16.68 -8.23 3.61
CA THR A 196 -16.54 -7.10 4.52
C THR A 196 -15.27 -6.28 4.28
N VAL A 197 -14.33 -6.79 3.46
CA VAL A 197 -13.09 -6.09 3.13
C VAL A 197 -13.34 -5.20 1.92
N SER A 198 -13.24 -3.88 2.12
CA SER A 198 -13.23 -2.91 1.02
C SER A 198 -11.80 -2.74 0.52
N LEU A 199 -11.49 -3.34 -0.64
CA LEU A 199 -10.14 -3.36 -1.20
C LEU A 199 -10.10 -2.70 -2.58
N GLU A 200 -9.17 -1.77 -2.75
CA GLU A 200 -8.70 -1.29 -4.06
C GLU A 200 -7.36 -1.95 -4.41
N ILE A 201 -7.17 -2.35 -5.67
CA ILE A 201 -5.90 -2.89 -6.17
C ILE A 201 -5.34 -1.91 -7.18
N ILE A 202 -4.12 -1.41 -6.93
CA ILE A 202 -3.46 -0.40 -7.76
C ILE A 202 -2.16 -0.98 -8.31
N THR A 203 -2.02 -0.96 -9.63
CA THR A 203 -0.80 -1.37 -10.34
C THR A 203 -0.14 -0.15 -10.96
N LEU A 204 1.16 0.00 -10.77
CA LEU A 204 1.90 1.17 -11.24
C LEU A 204 2.46 1.01 -12.67
N LEU A 205 2.98 -0.17 -13.03
CA LEU A 205 3.62 -0.42 -14.33
C LEU A 205 2.70 -1.19 -15.28
N ASN A 206 2.83 -0.87 -16.57
CA ASN A 206 2.06 -1.55 -17.61
C ASN A 206 2.52 -3.00 -17.82
N GLY A 207 1.53 -3.83 -18.15
CA GLY A 207 1.70 -5.24 -18.48
C GLY A 207 2.00 -6.14 -17.29
N ASP A 208 2.03 -7.44 -17.57
CA ASP A 208 2.25 -8.44 -16.54
C ASP A 208 3.73 -8.58 -16.18
N ARG A 209 3.96 -8.97 -14.92
CA ARG A 209 5.26 -9.44 -14.47
C ARG A 209 5.63 -10.70 -15.23
N LYS A 210 6.90 -10.79 -15.61
CA LYS A 210 7.51 -12.00 -16.17
C LYS A 210 8.63 -12.44 -15.23
N SER A 211 8.51 -13.63 -14.64
CA SER A 211 9.47 -14.12 -13.64
C SER A 211 10.91 -14.23 -14.15
N ASN A 212 11.08 -14.47 -15.46
CA ASN A 212 12.38 -14.50 -16.13
C ASN A 212 12.82 -13.15 -16.71
N ARG A 213 12.03 -12.08 -16.54
CA ARG A 213 12.33 -10.73 -17.02
C ARG A 213 12.10 -9.69 -15.93
N GLU A 214 12.99 -9.70 -14.95
CA GLU A 214 12.85 -8.86 -13.77
C GLU A 214 13.30 -7.42 -14.02
N ILE A 215 12.47 -6.43 -13.67
CA ILE A 215 12.68 -5.01 -13.97
C ILE A 215 13.95 -4.36 -13.41
N HIS A 216 14.63 -5.02 -12.46
CA HIS A 216 15.90 -4.53 -11.91
C HIS A 216 17.12 -4.98 -12.75
N LYS A 217 16.89 -5.73 -13.83
CA LYS A 217 17.91 -6.05 -14.81
C LYS A 217 17.82 -5.04 -15.95
N PRO A 218 18.96 -4.43 -16.37
CA PRO A 218 18.95 -3.38 -17.39
C PRO A 218 18.18 -3.76 -18.67
N GLU A 219 18.30 -5.00 -19.13
CA GLU A 219 17.65 -5.51 -20.34
C GLU A 219 16.13 -5.68 -20.24
N TYR A 220 15.57 -5.63 -19.03
CA TYR A 220 14.14 -5.81 -18.75
C TYR A 220 13.54 -4.64 -17.98
N PHE A 221 14.28 -3.54 -17.83
CA PHE A 221 13.80 -2.32 -17.23
C PHE A 221 12.51 -1.86 -17.93
N LYS A 222 11.54 -1.42 -17.13
CA LYS A 222 10.29 -0.82 -17.60
C LYS A 222 10.29 0.62 -17.09
N GLU A 223 10.23 1.58 -17.98
CA GLU A 223 10.03 2.97 -17.58
C GLU A 223 8.67 3.14 -16.88
N LEU A 224 8.60 4.06 -15.91
CA LEU A 224 7.36 4.47 -15.26
C LEU A 224 6.80 5.71 -15.96
N PRO A 225 5.73 5.58 -16.77
CA PRO A 225 5.13 6.74 -17.41
C PRO A 225 4.51 7.67 -16.36
N ILE A 226 4.66 8.97 -16.57
CA ILE A 226 4.07 10.01 -15.70
C ILE A 226 2.54 9.86 -15.67
N GLU A 227 1.93 9.45 -16.79
CA GLU A 227 0.50 9.22 -16.88
C GLU A 227 0.05 8.11 -15.91
N ASN A 228 0.86 7.08 -15.70
CA ASN A 228 0.56 6.03 -14.73
C ASN A 228 0.62 6.57 -13.30
N VAL A 229 1.58 7.45 -12.99
CA VAL A 229 1.64 8.15 -11.70
C VAL A 229 0.38 8.99 -11.51
N ALA A 230 -0.02 9.77 -12.52
CA ALA A 230 -1.24 10.57 -12.49
C ALA A 230 -2.51 9.74 -12.26
N ILE A 231 -2.63 8.58 -12.91
CA ILE A 231 -3.73 7.65 -12.67
C ILE A 231 -3.75 7.16 -11.22
N CYS A 232 -2.59 6.81 -10.66
CA CYS A 232 -2.48 6.37 -9.28
C CYS A 232 -2.84 7.50 -8.29
N VAL A 233 -2.30 8.70 -8.50
CA VAL A 233 -2.64 9.89 -7.68
C VAL A 233 -4.14 10.14 -7.71
N ASN A 234 -4.80 10.09 -8.87
CA ASN A 234 -6.25 10.26 -8.97
C ASN A 234 -7.05 9.19 -8.21
N LYS A 235 -6.58 7.94 -8.17
CA LYS A 235 -7.20 6.89 -7.34
C LYS A 235 -7.11 7.21 -5.85
N PHE A 236 -5.94 7.67 -5.37
CA PHE A 236 -5.77 8.10 -3.98
C PHE A 236 -6.59 9.35 -3.65
N ARG A 237 -6.68 10.32 -4.57
CA ARG A 237 -7.54 11.50 -4.42
C ARG A 237 -9.00 11.10 -4.18
N ALA A 238 -9.53 10.17 -4.98
CA ALA A 238 -10.89 9.67 -4.79
C ALA A 238 -11.10 8.98 -3.44
N LEU A 239 -10.07 8.30 -2.89
CA LEU A 239 -10.14 7.72 -1.54
C LEU A 239 -10.17 8.78 -0.44
N PHE A 240 -9.54 9.94 -0.68
CA PHE A 240 -9.40 11.00 0.32
C PHE A 240 -10.43 12.14 0.18
N GLU A 241 -11.14 12.24 -0.95
CA GLU A 241 -12.02 13.36 -1.31
C GLU A 241 -13.09 13.65 -0.23
N SER A 242 -13.61 12.61 0.43
CA SER A 242 -14.62 12.78 1.49
C SER A 242 -14.09 13.30 2.84
N PHE A 243 -12.77 13.52 2.95
CA PHE A 243 -12.10 13.91 4.21
C PHE A 243 -11.53 15.33 4.20
N VAL A 244 -11.60 16.02 3.07
CA VAL A 244 -11.17 17.43 2.94
C VAL A 244 -12.18 18.33 3.63
#